data_AF-A0A8T5BB24-F1
#
_entry.id   AF-A0A8T5BB24-F1
#
_cell.length_a   1.000
_cell.length_b   1.000
_cell.length_c   1.000
_cell.angle_alpha   90.00
_cell.angle_beta   90.00
_cell.angle_gamma   90.00
#
_symmetry.space_group_name_H-M   'P 1'
#
loop_
_entity.id
_entity.type
_entity.pdbx_description
1 polymer ?
#
loop_
_entity_poly.entity_id
_entity_poly.type
_entity_poly.pdbx_seq_one_letter_code
_entity_poly.pdbx_strand_id
1 'polypeptide(L)'
;MSSLDEARVRCPNCGRRVPAMRYCIYCGAQLPSITQPPRFERPQPAEAPPPTPPLVPPPTPIQPSPVAPAGLEGEISSLMSNISTLYTRKVSLFNLFQSGEVSEGIFLKLYNEYCGKLSELLNIRVRRLEDLRRRIEEIDRRLNEVALNIEELNVRYKIGEIDLNTFSQRSERLKVEQRELENILRSARVNLERLEKMLSDKTPSEIRNMENQMRSAYETIKKLVEEGKVSNIVLDSVKVDVEETIALLDSLIKDRKEKERLMKEQLDTLYARYKIGEVAIEEYEKRKKELQEEIDKIWS
;
A
#
# COMPACT_ATOMS: atom_id res chain seq x y z
N MET A 1 10.45 14.11 -53.92
CA MET A 1 9.57 15.00 -53.13
C MET A 1 8.15 14.53 -53.38
N SER A 2 7.62 13.66 -52.52
CA SER A 2 6.32 13.01 -52.75
C SER A 2 5.24 13.78 -51.99
N SER A 3 4.43 14.51 -52.75
CA SER A 3 3.20 15.17 -52.32
C SER A 3 2.17 14.09 -51.97
N LEU A 4 1.89 13.93 -50.67
CA LEU A 4 0.69 13.26 -50.20
C LEU A 4 -0.44 14.29 -50.20
N ASP A 5 -1.30 14.22 -51.21
CA ASP A 5 -2.57 14.95 -51.23
C ASP A 5 -3.49 14.32 -50.16
N GLU A 6 -3.35 14.80 -48.92
CA GLU A 6 -4.26 14.44 -47.82
C GLU A 6 -5.64 15.02 -48.09
N ALA A 7 -6.66 14.16 -48.21
CA ALA A 7 -8.04 14.59 -48.38
C ALA A 7 -8.46 15.52 -47.22
N ARG A 8 -8.80 16.78 -47.55
CA ARG A 8 -9.24 17.79 -46.57
C ARG A 8 -10.74 18.06 -46.69
N VAL A 9 -11.42 18.11 -45.55
CA VAL A 9 -12.85 18.39 -45.41
C VAL A 9 -13.06 19.70 -44.65
N ARG A 10 -14.17 20.39 -44.91
CA ARG A 10 -14.53 21.62 -44.17
C ARG A 10 -15.36 21.23 -42.95
N CYS A 11 -14.94 21.66 -41.76
CA CYS A 11 -15.68 21.39 -40.54
C CYS A 11 -17.04 22.13 -40.58
N PRO A 12 -18.17 21.45 -40.36
CA PRO A 12 -19.49 22.09 -40.40
C PRO A 12 -19.72 23.04 -39.22
N ASN A 13 -18.98 22.90 -38.11
CA ASN A 13 -19.16 23.73 -36.93
C ASN A 13 -18.31 25.01 -36.96
N CYS A 14 -17.00 24.89 -37.22
CA CYS A 14 -16.09 26.06 -37.22
C CYS A 14 -15.69 26.57 -38.61
N GLY A 15 -16.14 25.91 -39.69
CA GLY A 15 -15.90 26.33 -41.07
C GLY A 15 -14.47 26.18 -41.59
N ARG A 16 -13.51 25.71 -40.77
CA ARG A 16 -12.10 25.54 -41.15
C ARG A 16 -11.88 24.28 -42.00
N ARG A 17 -10.96 24.33 -42.97
CA ARG A 17 -10.51 23.14 -43.73
C ARG A 17 -9.50 22.36 -42.89
N VAL A 18 -9.78 21.09 -42.65
CA VAL A 18 -8.98 20.19 -41.82
C VAL A 18 -8.81 18.86 -42.55
N PRO A 19 -7.77 18.06 -42.22
CA PRO A 19 -7.65 16.70 -42.74
C PRO A 19 -8.92 15.88 -42.43
N ALA A 20 -9.33 14.99 -43.34
CA ALA A 20 -10.53 14.16 -43.21
C ALA A 20 -10.37 13.06 -42.14
N MET A 21 -10.33 13.48 -40.88
CA MET A 21 -10.30 12.62 -39.69
C MET A 21 -11.67 12.56 -39.03
N ARG A 22 -11.84 11.73 -38.00
CA ARG A 22 -13.14 11.55 -37.30
C ARG A 22 -13.63 12.82 -36.58
N TYR A 23 -12.71 13.66 -36.09
CA TYR A 23 -13.03 14.89 -35.35
C TYR A 23 -12.18 16.07 -35.85
N CYS A 24 -12.73 17.28 -35.74
CA CYS A 24 -12.02 18.51 -36.08
C CYS A 24 -10.95 18.82 -35.04
N ILE A 25 -9.70 18.96 -35.49
CA ILE A 25 -8.55 19.27 -34.62
C ILE A 25 -8.66 20.61 -33.88
N TYR A 26 -9.51 21.53 -34.33
CA TYR A 26 -9.62 22.87 -33.73
C TYR A 26 -10.78 23.00 -32.75
N CYS A 27 -11.91 22.32 -32.99
CA CYS A 27 -13.11 22.50 -32.17
C CYS A 27 -13.72 21.19 -31.67
N GLY A 28 -13.10 20.04 -31.93
CA GLY A 28 -13.55 18.73 -31.47
C GLY A 28 -14.82 18.17 -32.15
N ALA A 29 -15.46 18.92 -33.05
CA ALA A 29 -16.70 18.49 -33.71
C ALA A 29 -16.46 17.31 -34.66
N GLN A 30 -17.37 16.32 -34.66
CA GLN A 30 -17.27 15.15 -35.51
C GLN A 30 -17.41 15.54 -37.00
N LEU A 31 -16.50 15.04 -37.84
CA LEU A 31 -16.49 15.33 -39.27
C LEU A 31 -17.18 14.20 -40.05
N PRO A 32 -17.85 14.50 -41.17
CA PRO A 32 -18.49 13.49 -42.00
C PRO A 32 -17.44 12.57 -42.64
N SER A 33 -17.51 11.27 -42.35
CA SER A 33 -16.59 10.25 -42.88
C SER A 33 -16.92 9.91 -44.33
N ILE A 34 -15.97 10.13 -45.26
CA ILE A 34 -16.09 9.72 -46.66
C ILE A 34 -15.61 8.27 -46.79
N THR A 35 -16.40 7.31 -46.32
CA THR A 35 -16.28 5.90 -46.74
C THR A 35 -17.56 5.14 -46.36
N GLN A 36 -18.45 4.94 -47.34
CA GLN A 36 -19.44 3.85 -47.32
C GLN A 36 -19.12 2.94 -48.51
N PRO A 37 -18.90 1.63 -48.30
CA PRO A 37 -19.00 0.64 -49.37
C PRO A 37 -20.46 0.44 -49.79
N PRO A 38 -20.72 -0.01 -51.03
CA PRO A 38 -22.03 0.02 -51.67
C PRO A 38 -23.04 -0.91 -50.99
N ARG A 39 -24.29 -0.46 -50.94
CA ARG A 39 -25.48 -1.27 -50.61
C ARG A 39 -25.57 -2.44 -51.59
N PHE A 40 -25.43 -3.66 -51.07
CA PHE A 40 -25.94 -4.84 -51.74
C PHE A 40 -27.45 -4.91 -51.54
N GLU A 41 -28.18 -4.98 -52.66
CA GLU A 41 -29.61 -5.26 -52.71
C GLU A 41 -29.90 -6.61 -52.05
N ARG A 42 -30.94 -6.65 -51.22
CA ARG A 42 -31.45 -7.86 -50.57
C ARG A 42 -32.61 -8.41 -51.40
N PRO A 43 -32.65 -9.71 -51.75
CA PRO A 43 -33.85 -10.33 -52.31
C PRO A 43 -34.94 -10.41 -51.24
N GLN A 44 -36.19 -10.14 -51.63
CA GLN A 44 -37.38 -10.30 -50.78
C GLN A 44 -37.62 -11.78 -50.42
N PRO A 45 -38.08 -12.03 -49.19
CA PRO A 45 -39.09 -13.07 -49.00
C PRO A 45 -40.29 -12.60 -48.16
N ALA A 46 -41.47 -12.88 -48.72
CA ALA A 46 -42.76 -13.28 -48.14
C ALA A 46 -43.32 -12.60 -46.87
N GLU A 47 -44.62 -12.29 -46.98
CA GLU A 47 -45.52 -11.66 -46.00
C GLU A 47 -45.59 -12.35 -44.63
N ALA A 48 -45.78 -11.52 -43.58
CA ALA A 48 -46.25 -11.92 -42.26
C ALA A 48 -47.14 -10.79 -41.65
N PRO A 49 -48.06 -11.11 -40.71
CA PRO A 49 -49.37 -10.45 -40.49
C PRO A 49 -49.32 -9.23 -39.50
N PRO A 50 -50.45 -8.54 -39.18
CA PRO A 50 -50.47 -7.13 -38.75
C PRO A 50 -50.00 -6.88 -37.30
N PRO A 51 -49.68 -5.62 -36.93
CA PRO A 51 -48.92 -5.30 -35.73
C PRO A 51 -49.76 -5.29 -34.45
N THR A 52 -49.21 -5.86 -33.38
CA THR A 52 -49.64 -5.61 -32.00
C THR A 52 -49.05 -4.28 -31.48
N PRO A 53 -49.77 -3.55 -30.61
CA PRO A 53 -49.34 -2.24 -30.11
C PRO A 53 -48.13 -2.33 -29.14
N PRO A 54 -47.31 -1.27 -29.03
CA PRO A 54 -46.06 -1.31 -28.27
C PRO A 54 -46.31 -1.36 -26.75
N LEU A 55 -45.78 -2.41 -26.11
CA LEU A 55 -45.61 -2.49 -24.67
C LEU A 55 -44.45 -1.56 -24.24
N VAL A 56 -44.79 -0.57 -23.43
CA VAL A 56 -43.85 0.30 -22.71
C VAL A 56 -42.98 -0.59 -21.79
N PRO A 57 -41.64 -0.52 -21.85
CA PRO A 57 -40.80 -1.24 -20.90
C PRO A 57 -40.89 -0.57 -19.50
N PRO A 58 -40.93 -1.35 -18.41
CA PRO A 58 -40.98 -0.81 -17.05
C PRO A 58 -39.66 -0.09 -16.69
N PRO A 59 -39.70 0.87 -15.76
CA PRO A 59 -38.50 1.60 -15.33
C PRO A 59 -37.52 0.64 -14.65
N THR A 60 -36.29 0.62 -15.16
CA THR A 60 -35.16 -0.07 -14.55
C THR A 60 -34.96 0.47 -13.12
N PRO A 61 -34.85 -0.38 -12.09
CA PRO A 61 -34.51 0.07 -10.75
C PRO A 61 -33.15 0.77 -10.80
N ILE A 62 -33.10 1.99 -10.29
CA ILE A 62 -31.87 2.71 -9.99
C ILE A 62 -31.07 1.80 -9.05
N GLN A 63 -30.03 1.15 -9.58
CA GLN A 63 -29.02 0.53 -8.73
C GLN A 63 -28.39 1.65 -7.91
N PRO A 64 -28.41 1.58 -6.57
CA PRO A 64 -27.63 2.48 -5.77
C PRO A 64 -26.16 2.27 -6.12
N SER A 65 -25.49 3.36 -6.48
CA SER A 65 -24.04 3.43 -6.65
C SER A 65 -23.35 2.70 -5.50
N PRO A 66 -22.29 1.90 -5.76
CA PRO A 66 -21.53 1.28 -4.70
C PRO A 66 -20.90 2.37 -3.83
N VAL A 67 -21.27 2.32 -2.57
CA VAL A 67 -20.63 2.93 -1.40
C VAL A 67 -19.10 2.95 -1.56
N ALA A 68 -18.46 4.12 -1.48
CA ALA A 68 -17.02 4.23 -1.22
C ALA A 68 -16.75 4.06 0.30
N PRO A 69 -15.53 3.74 0.80
CA PRO A 69 -14.37 3.06 0.24
C PRO A 69 -13.94 1.90 1.19
N ALA A 70 -14.67 0.78 1.26
CA ALA A 70 -14.25 -0.36 2.08
C ALA A 70 -13.17 -1.25 1.41
N GLY A 71 -12.95 -1.08 0.09
CA GLY A 71 -12.02 -1.91 -0.69
C GLY A 71 -10.54 -1.62 -0.40
N LEU A 72 -10.16 -0.34 -0.33
CA LEU A 72 -8.75 0.07 -0.20
C LEU A 72 -8.12 -0.38 1.12
N GLU A 73 -8.89 -0.30 2.21
CA GLU A 73 -8.41 -0.75 3.52
C GLU A 73 -8.16 -2.26 3.53
N GLY A 74 -9.09 -3.04 2.97
CA GLY A 74 -8.95 -4.50 2.84
C GLY A 74 -7.77 -4.89 1.94
N GLU A 75 -7.56 -4.16 0.85
CA GLU A 75 -6.41 -4.38 -0.04
C GLU A 75 -5.07 -4.06 0.65
N ILE A 76 -4.99 -2.98 1.44
CA ILE A 76 -3.78 -2.66 2.21
C ILE A 76 -3.50 -3.74 3.25
N SER A 77 -4.51 -4.17 4.00
CA SER A 77 -4.36 -5.26 4.97
C SER A 77 -3.90 -6.56 4.30
N SER A 78 -4.51 -6.92 3.16
CA SER A 78 -4.13 -8.10 2.40
C SER A 78 -2.68 -8.01 1.90
N LEU A 79 -2.27 -6.86 1.37
CA LEU A 79 -0.90 -6.61 0.93
C LEU A 79 0.10 -6.83 2.08
N MET A 80 -0.14 -6.18 3.22
CA MET A 80 0.76 -6.29 4.38
C MET A 80 0.81 -7.71 4.95
N SER A 81 -0.35 -8.39 5.02
CA SER A 81 -0.44 -9.79 5.46
C SER A 81 0.32 -10.75 4.52
N ASN A 82 0.23 -10.53 3.20
CA ASN A 82 0.94 -11.33 2.21
C ASN A 82 2.47 -11.12 2.32
N ILE A 83 2.92 -9.88 2.56
CA ILE A 83 4.33 -9.57 2.83
C ILE A 83 4.82 -10.33 4.07
N SER A 84 4.08 -10.25 5.19
CA SER A 84 4.41 -10.97 6.43
C SER A 84 4.48 -12.49 6.22
N THR A 85 3.52 -13.03 5.47
CA THR A 85 3.45 -14.45 5.13
C THR A 85 4.69 -14.89 4.33
N LEU A 86 5.16 -14.10 3.37
CA LEU A 86 6.36 -14.43 2.61
C LEU A 86 7.63 -14.44 3.47
N TYR A 87 7.79 -13.46 4.38
CA TYR A 87 8.91 -13.50 5.34
C TYR A 87 8.87 -14.75 6.21
N THR A 88 7.70 -15.10 6.74
CA THR A 88 7.50 -16.32 7.55
C THR A 88 7.87 -17.57 6.74
N ARG A 89 7.37 -17.68 5.50
CA ARG A 89 7.66 -18.83 4.61
C ARG A 89 9.14 -18.95 4.27
N LYS A 90 9.86 -17.83 4.09
CA LYS A 90 11.31 -17.85 3.86
C LYS A 90 12.06 -18.44 5.05
N VAL A 91 11.73 -18.01 6.27
CA VAL A 91 12.31 -18.58 7.49
C VAL A 91 12.01 -20.08 7.61
N SER A 92 10.75 -20.49 7.39
CA SER A 92 10.38 -21.90 7.44
C SER A 92 11.07 -22.74 6.36
N LEU A 93 11.27 -22.19 5.15
CA LEU A 93 11.96 -22.87 4.07
C LEU A 93 13.43 -23.14 4.42
N PHE A 94 14.10 -22.23 5.14
CA PHE A 94 15.43 -22.49 5.67
C PHE A 94 15.42 -23.68 6.64
N ASN A 95 14.47 -23.74 7.57
CA ASN A 95 14.40 -24.85 8.53
C ASN A 95 14.23 -26.21 7.82
N LEU A 96 13.38 -26.28 6.79
CA LEU A 96 13.18 -27.49 5.97
C LEU A 96 14.43 -27.88 5.15
N PHE A 97 15.18 -26.88 4.69
CA PHE A 97 16.44 -27.13 3.98
C PHE A 97 17.50 -27.68 4.94
N GLN A 98 17.61 -27.11 6.14
CA GLN A 98 18.56 -27.56 7.16
C GLN A 98 18.29 -28.96 7.69
N SER A 99 17.01 -29.35 7.80
CA SER A 99 16.62 -30.72 8.19
C SER A 99 16.87 -31.75 7.08
N GLY A 100 17.28 -31.32 5.89
CA GLY A 100 17.50 -32.19 4.74
C GLY A 100 16.21 -32.67 4.06
N GLU A 101 15.06 -32.08 4.41
CA GLU A 101 13.75 -32.43 3.81
C GLU A 101 13.63 -31.92 2.36
N VAL A 102 14.43 -30.92 1.99
CA VAL A 102 14.39 -30.28 0.67
C VAL A 102 15.80 -30.29 0.06
N SER A 103 15.91 -30.67 -1.22
CA SER A 103 17.18 -30.61 -1.95
C SER A 103 17.56 -29.17 -2.34
N GLU A 104 18.84 -28.92 -2.59
CA GLU A 104 19.35 -27.57 -2.95
C GLU A 104 18.58 -26.94 -4.12
N GLY A 105 18.34 -27.71 -5.19
CA GLY A 105 17.66 -27.21 -6.38
C GLY A 105 16.22 -26.78 -6.10
N ILE A 106 15.50 -27.54 -5.27
CA ILE A 106 14.12 -27.20 -4.89
C ILE A 106 14.11 -26.02 -3.91
N PHE A 107 15.05 -26.00 -2.95
CA PHE A 107 15.23 -24.89 -2.03
C PHE A 107 15.45 -23.59 -2.79
N LEU A 108 16.45 -23.53 -3.68
CA LEU A 108 16.77 -22.33 -4.45
C LEU A 108 15.61 -21.88 -5.34
N LYS A 109 14.93 -22.82 -5.99
CA LYS A 109 13.76 -22.50 -6.82
C LYS A 109 12.66 -21.80 -6.00
N LEU A 110 12.27 -22.40 -4.88
CA LEU A 110 11.22 -21.84 -4.01
C LEU A 110 11.67 -20.54 -3.35
N TYR A 111 12.93 -20.47 -2.92
CA TYR A 111 13.51 -19.29 -2.30
C TYR A 111 13.48 -18.09 -3.25
N ASN A 112 13.94 -18.28 -4.48
CA ASN A 112 13.94 -17.24 -5.52
C ASN A 112 12.52 -16.82 -5.89
N GLU A 113 11.57 -17.76 -5.97
CA GLU A 113 10.16 -17.45 -6.20
C GLU A 113 9.58 -16.58 -5.07
N TYR A 114 9.89 -16.90 -3.81
CA TYR A 114 9.47 -16.09 -2.67
C TYR A 114 10.13 -14.71 -2.66
N CYS A 115 11.41 -14.61 -3.01
CA CYS A 115 12.10 -13.32 -3.12
C CYS A 115 11.51 -12.45 -4.24
N GLY A 116 11.23 -13.04 -5.40
CA GLY A 116 10.57 -12.34 -6.51
C GLY A 116 9.20 -11.79 -6.12
N LYS A 117 8.33 -12.65 -5.57
CA LYS A 117 7.00 -12.24 -5.08
C LYS A 117 7.10 -11.17 -3.98
N LEU A 118 8.04 -11.31 -3.06
CA LEU A 118 8.24 -10.35 -1.98
C LEU A 118 8.66 -8.98 -2.54
N SER A 119 9.60 -8.96 -3.48
CA SER A 119 10.01 -7.73 -4.17
C SER A 119 8.85 -7.06 -4.88
N GLU A 120 8.00 -7.80 -5.59
CA GLU A 120 6.80 -7.27 -6.22
C GLU A 120 5.84 -6.61 -5.22
N LEU A 121 5.53 -7.29 -4.11
CA LEU A 121 4.65 -6.75 -3.07
C LEU A 121 5.26 -5.54 -2.35
N LEU A 122 6.57 -5.55 -2.08
CA LEU A 122 7.28 -4.41 -1.50
C LEU A 122 7.25 -3.19 -2.44
N ASN A 123 7.42 -3.40 -3.74
CA ASN A 123 7.30 -2.34 -4.74
C ASN A 123 5.88 -1.76 -4.80
N ILE A 124 4.84 -2.61 -4.73
CA ILE A 124 3.45 -2.15 -4.63
C ILE A 124 3.24 -1.33 -3.37
N ARG A 125 3.78 -1.77 -2.23
CA ARG A 125 3.72 -1.03 -0.96
C ARG A 125 4.36 0.34 -1.08
N VAL A 126 5.57 0.44 -1.66
CA VAL A 126 6.27 1.72 -1.86
C VAL A 126 5.45 2.68 -2.71
N ARG A 127 4.91 2.22 -3.85
CA ARG A 127 4.05 3.06 -4.71
C ARG A 127 2.81 3.57 -3.96
N ARG A 128 2.15 2.70 -3.19
CA ARG A 128 0.97 3.08 -2.39
C ARG A 128 1.31 4.09 -1.29
N LEU A 129 2.47 3.97 -0.65
CA LEU A 129 2.96 4.97 0.32
C LEU A 129 3.13 6.34 -0.34
N GLU A 130 3.76 6.39 -1.51
CA GLU A 130 3.95 7.63 -2.27
C GLU A 130 2.62 8.25 -2.72
N ASP A 131 1.69 7.43 -3.23
CA ASP A 131 0.35 7.88 -3.63
C ASP A 131 -0.41 8.49 -2.46
N LEU A 132 -0.39 7.85 -1.28
CA LEU A 132 -1.04 8.37 -0.08
C LEU A 132 -0.39 9.66 0.42
N ARG A 133 0.94 9.76 0.40
CA ARG A 133 1.65 10.99 0.77
C ARG A 133 1.26 12.16 -0.14
N ARG A 134 1.28 11.96 -1.46
CA ARG A 134 0.82 12.96 -2.44
C ARG A 134 -0.63 13.38 -2.20
N ARG A 135 -1.50 12.40 -1.94
CA ARG A 135 -2.92 12.67 -1.67
C ARG A 135 -3.13 13.45 -0.37
N ILE A 136 -2.38 13.14 0.68
CA ILE A 136 -2.40 13.88 1.95
C ILE A 136 -2.01 15.34 1.70
N GLU A 137 -0.92 15.59 0.97
CA GLU A 137 -0.48 16.94 0.61
C GLU A 137 -1.50 17.72 -0.24
N GLU A 138 -2.21 17.04 -1.14
CA GLU A 138 -3.30 17.65 -1.92
C GLU A 138 -4.49 18.03 -1.04
N ILE A 139 -4.91 17.14 -0.14
CA ILE A 139 -6.01 17.41 0.79
C ILE A 139 -5.65 18.56 1.75
N ASP A 140 -4.43 18.57 2.29
CA ASP A 140 -3.95 19.64 3.18
C ASP A 140 -3.95 21.00 2.44
N ARG A 141 -3.54 21.05 1.17
CA ARG A 141 -3.66 22.26 0.34
C ARG A 141 -5.11 22.72 0.19
N ARG A 142 -6.02 21.78 -0.09
CA ARG A 142 -7.44 22.08 -0.25
C ARG A 142 -8.08 22.58 1.05
N LEU A 143 -7.72 21.98 2.18
CA LEU A 143 -8.17 22.44 3.50
C LEU A 143 -7.72 23.87 3.79
N ASN A 144 -6.49 24.23 3.42
CA ASN A 144 -5.99 25.60 3.55
C ASN A 144 -6.77 26.59 2.66
N GLU A 145 -7.08 26.22 1.41
CA GLU A 145 -7.95 27.03 0.54
C GLU A 145 -9.34 27.24 1.14
N VAL A 146 -9.97 26.18 1.67
CA VAL A 146 -11.28 26.27 2.32
C VAL A 146 -11.21 27.18 3.56
N ALA A 147 -10.14 27.08 4.36
CA ALA A 147 -9.94 27.95 5.51
C ALA A 147 -9.84 29.44 5.11
N LEU A 148 -9.06 29.76 4.07
CA LEU A 148 -8.97 31.12 3.52
C LEU A 148 -10.33 31.61 2.98
N ASN A 149 -11.07 30.76 2.28
CA ASN A 149 -12.40 31.10 1.77
C ASN A 149 -13.41 31.39 2.91
N ILE A 150 -13.33 30.65 4.02
CA ILE A 150 -14.15 30.90 5.21
C ILE A 150 -13.77 32.25 5.83
N GLU A 151 -12.47 32.54 5.96
CA GLU A 151 -11.98 33.82 6.47
C GLU A 151 -12.44 35.00 5.59
N GLU A 152 -12.27 34.90 4.28
CA GLU A 152 -12.72 35.91 3.32
C GLU A 152 -14.24 36.12 3.42
N LEU A 153 -15.02 35.04 3.47
CA LEU A 153 -16.48 35.10 3.60
C LEU A 153 -16.89 35.83 4.89
N ASN A 154 -16.18 35.59 6.00
CA ASN A 154 -16.40 36.30 7.26
C ASN A 154 -16.10 37.80 7.15
N VAL A 155 -15.02 38.18 6.48
CA VAL A 155 -14.67 39.59 6.26
C VAL A 155 -15.75 40.28 5.42
N ARG A 156 -16.13 39.70 4.28
CA ARG A 156 -17.18 40.25 3.39
C ARG A 156 -18.51 40.47 4.10
N TYR A 157 -18.91 39.54 4.98
CA TYR A 157 -20.10 39.71 5.80
C TYR A 157 -19.96 40.85 6.81
N LYS A 158 -18.83 40.95 7.51
CA LYS A 158 -18.58 42.00 8.52
C LYS A 158 -18.55 43.41 7.93
N ILE A 159 -18.06 43.57 6.70
CA ILE A 159 -18.06 44.87 6.00
C ILE A 159 -19.38 45.16 5.27
N GLY A 160 -20.36 44.25 5.37
CA GLY A 160 -21.69 44.42 4.80
C GLY A 160 -21.81 44.20 3.29
N GLU A 161 -20.80 43.59 2.65
CA GLU A 161 -20.85 43.25 1.21
C GLU A 161 -21.85 42.13 0.90
N ILE A 162 -22.16 41.27 1.88
CA ILE A 162 -23.11 40.18 1.76
C ILE A 162 -24.08 40.15 2.94
N ASP A 163 -25.31 39.71 2.70
CA ASP A 163 -26.33 39.55 3.72
C ASP A 163 -26.16 38.26 4.54
N LEU A 164 -26.85 38.19 5.69
CA LEU A 164 -26.77 37.06 6.61
C LEU A 164 -27.20 35.73 5.98
N ASN A 165 -28.19 35.73 5.08
CA ASN A 165 -28.68 34.50 4.47
C ASN A 165 -27.65 33.96 3.47
N THR A 166 -27.10 34.83 2.62
CA THR A 166 -26.00 34.48 1.70
C THR A 166 -24.76 33.99 2.46
N PHE A 167 -24.38 34.68 3.54
CA PHE A 167 -23.29 34.26 4.42
C PHE A 167 -23.54 32.87 5.00
N SER A 168 -24.71 32.65 5.61
CA SER A 168 -25.06 31.39 6.28
C SER A 168 -25.03 30.21 5.31
N GLN A 169 -25.59 30.38 4.10
CA GLN A 169 -25.61 29.32 3.08
C GLN A 169 -24.19 28.96 2.60
N ARG A 170 -23.35 29.95 2.31
CA ARG A 170 -21.97 29.72 1.84
C ARG A 170 -21.09 29.15 2.95
N SER A 171 -21.26 29.64 4.18
CA SER A 171 -20.53 29.15 5.35
C SER A 171 -20.82 27.67 5.60
N GLU A 172 -22.09 27.26 5.54
CA GLU A 172 -22.45 25.85 5.74
C GLU A 172 -21.85 24.96 4.65
N ARG A 173 -21.87 25.40 3.38
CA ARG A 173 -21.25 24.65 2.28
C ARG A 173 -19.75 24.43 2.51
N LEU A 174 -19.02 25.49 2.89
CA LEU A 174 -17.58 25.39 3.16
C LEU A 174 -17.29 24.51 4.39
N LYS A 175 -18.14 24.55 5.42
CA LYS A 175 -18.02 23.66 6.59
C LYS A 175 -18.30 22.20 6.25
N VAL A 176 -19.22 21.93 5.33
CA VAL A 176 -19.44 20.56 4.83
C VAL A 176 -18.21 20.07 4.07
N GLU A 177 -17.69 20.86 3.12
CA GLU A 177 -16.47 20.53 2.37
C GLU A 177 -15.27 20.31 3.31
N GLN A 178 -15.08 21.19 4.29
CA GLN A 178 -14.02 21.04 5.29
C GLN A 178 -14.12 19.70 6.04
N ARG A 179 -15.32 19.36 6.56
CA ARG A 179 -15.53 18.10 7.28
C ARG A 179 -15.27 16.88 6.40
N GLU A 180 -15.69 16.92 5.14
CA GLU A 180 -15.45 15.83 4.19
C GLU A 180 -13.95 15.65 3.91
N LEU A 181 -13.23 16.74 3.66
CA LEU A 181 -11.78 16.71 3.45
C LEU A 181 -11.03 16.19 4.68
N GLU A 182 -11.40 16.64 5.89
CA GLU A 182 -10.83 16.14 7.13
C GLU A 182 -11.09 14.64 7.33
N ASN A 183 -12.28 14.14 6.98
CA ASN A 183 -12.59 12.71 7.03
C ASN A 183 -11.67 11.91 6.09
N ILE A 184 -11.50 12.38 4.85
CA ILE A 184 -10.63 11.73 3.85
C ILE A 184 -9.17 11.76 4.33
N LEU A 185 -8.71 12.90 4.88
CA LEU A 185 -7.37 13.06 5.42
C LEU A 185 -7.09 12.05 6.54
N ARG A 186 -8.03 11.90 7.48
CA ARG A 186 -7.90 10.92 8.57
C ARG A 186 -7.81 9.49 8.02
N SER A 187 -8.68 9.12 7.08
CA SER A 187 -8.64 7.80 6.45
C SER A 187 -7.31 7.55 5.71
N ALA A 188 -6.82 8.53 4.96
CA ALA A 188 -5.55 8.44 4.25
C ALA A 188 -4.36 8.27 5.21
N ARG A 189 -4.34 9.00 6.33
CA ARG A 189 -3.29 8.88 7.36
C ARG A 189 -3.29 7.51 8.04
N VAL A 190 -4.45 6.95 8.37
CA VAL A 190 -4.55 5.59 8.95
C VAL A 190 -4.01 4.54 7.96
N ASN A 191 -4.34 4.67 6.68
CA ASN A 191 -3.85 3.78 5.64
C ASN A 191 -2.32 3.92 5.43
N LEU A 192 -1.78 5.14 5.52
CA LEU A 192 -0.35 5.41 5.45
C LEU A 192 0.37 4.72 6.61
N GLU A 193 -0.09 4.92 7.84
CA GLU A 193 0.47 4.30 9.04
C GLU A 193 0.46 2.76 8.96
N ARG A 194 -0.64 2.18 8.45
CA ARG A 194 -0.75 0.74 8.24
C ARG A 194 0.29 0.20 7.26
N LEU A 195 0.53 0.92 6.16
CA LEU A 195 1.58 0.54 5.21
C LEU A 195 2.97 0.71 5.84
N GLU A 196 3.22 1.76 6.61
CA GLU A 196 4.53 2.03 7.22
C GLU A 196 4.94 0.95 8.23
N LYS A 197 4.00 0.43 9.03
CA LYS A 197 4.25 -0.62 10.03
C LYS A 197 4.44 -2.00 9.40
N MET A 198 5.69 -2.38 9.16
CA MET A 198 6.06 -3.72 8.70
C MET A 198 5.83 -4.77 9.80
N LEU A 199 5.36 -5.96 9.40
CA LEU A 199 5.13 -7.12 10.29
C LEU A 199 4.25 -6.79 11.51
N SER A 200 3.26 -5.91 11.35
CA SER A 200 2.38 -5.49 12.45
C SER A 200 1.49 -6.61 13.01
N ASP A 201 1.35 -7.71 12.28
CA ASP A 201 0.66 -8.94 12.69
C ASP A 201 1.54 -9.86 13.54
N LYS A 202 2.81 -9.51 13.78
CA LYS A 202 3.76 -10.28 14.59
C LYS A 202 4.03 -9.61 15.92
N THR A 203 4.15 -10.43 16.96
CA THR A 203 4.67 -9.99 18.26
C THR A 203 6.18 -9.73 18.18
N PRO A 204 6.73 -8.88 19.07
CA PRO A 204 8.17 -8.66 19.15
C PRO A 204 8.97 -9.95 19.33
N SER A 205 8.46 -10.89 20.14
CA SER A 205 9.05 -12.22 20.33
C SER A 205 9.10 -13.03 19.03
N GLU A 206 8.04 -13.03 18.23
CA GLU A 206 8.03 -13.72 16.94
C GLU A 206 9.07 -13.11 15.99
N ILE A 207 9.16 -11.78 15.92
CA ILE A 207 10.16 -11.09 15.09
C ILE A 207 11.58 -11.44 15.54
N ARG A 208 11.85 -11.44 16.86
CA ARG A 208 13.15 -11.86 17.43
C ARG A 208 13.46 -13.32 17.10
N ASN A 209 12.47 -14.20 17.19
CA ASN A 209 12.63 -15.60 16.84
C ASN A 209 12.95 -15.78 15.35
N MET A 210 12.23 -15.09 14.48
CA MET A 210 12.50 -15.10 13.03
C MET A 210 13.92 -14.62 12.72
N GLU A 211 14.38 -13.55 13.37
CA GLU A 211 15.74 -13.04 13.20
C GLU A 211 16.79 -14.07 13.63
N ASN A 212 16.62 -14.66 14.82
CA ASN A 212 17.54 -15.69 15.34
C ASN A 212 17.56 -16.94 14.45
N GLN A 213 16.39 -17.38 13.98
CA GLN A 213 16.28 -18.49 13.04
C GLN A 213 17.01 -18.18 11.74
N MET A 214 16.83 -16.97 11.19
CA MET A 214 17.51 -16.57 9.95
C MET A 214 19.04 -16.49 10.12
N ARG A 215 19.53 -15.92 11.23
CA ARG A 215 20.97 -15.89 11.55
C ARG A 215 21.55 -17.29 11.68
N SER A 216 20.90 -18.13 12.48
CA SER A 216 21.32 -19.53 12.68
C SER A 216 21.28 -20.33 11.38
N ALA A 217 20.25 -20.13 10.56
CA ALA A 217 20.11 -20.72 9.23
C ALA A 217 21.29 -20.40 8.34
N TYR A 218 21.63 -19.12 8.27
CA TYR A 218 22.70 -18.63 7.44
C TYR A 218 24.07 -19.17 7.86
N GLU A 219 24.39 -19.15 9.17
CA GLU A 219 25.64 -19.69 9.69
C GLU A 219 25.75 -21.21 9.48
N THR A 220 24.64 -21.94 9.62
CA THR A 220 24.62 -23.39 9.35
C THR A 220 24.89 -23.67 7.88
N ILE A 221 24.30 -22.91 6.96
CA ILE A 221 24.57 -23.07 5.52
C ILE A 221 26.03 -22.81 5.20
N LYS A 222 26.64 -21.75 5.75
CA LYS A 222 28.09 -21.51 5.60
C LYS A 222 28.91 -22.73 6.01
N LYS A 223 28.62 -23.30 7.19
CA LYS A 223 29.29 -24.50 7.68
C LYS A 223 29.08 -25.71 6.76
N LEU A 224 27.86 -25.93 6.26
CA LEU A 224 27.58 -27.03 5.33
C LEU A 224 28.32 -26.87 3.99
N VAL A 225 28.54 -25.63 3.54
CA VAL A 225 29.35 -25.33 2.36
C VAL A 225 30.83 -25.61 2.62
N GLU A 226 31.36 -25.19 3.78
CA GLU A 226 32.74 -25.50 4.20
C GLU A 226 32.98 -27.02 4.31
N GLU A 227 31.98 -27.77 4.77
CA GLU A 227 32.01 -29.24 4.85
C GLU A 227 31.79 -29.94 3.48
N GLY A 228 31.54 -29.18 2.41
CA GLY A 228 31.28 -29.72 1.06
C GLY A 228 29.94 -30.46 0.93
N LYS A 229 29.03 -30.31 1.89
CA LYS A 229 27.69 -30.92 1.88
C LYS A 229 26.67 -30.10 1.11
N VAL A 230 26.92 -28.79 0.98
CA VAL A 230 26.09 -27.87 0.22
C VAL A 230 26.93 -27.11 -0.81
N SER A 231 26.39 -26.89 -2.00
CA SER A 231 27.05 -26.08 -3.03
C SER A 231 27.22 -24.62 -2.60
N ASN A 232 28.37 -24.01 -2.94
CA ASN A 232 28.61 -22.58 -2.71
C ASN A 232 27.59 -21.68 -3.44
N ILE A 233 27.02 -22.18 -4.54
CA ILE A 233 25.94 -21.50 -5.27
C ILE A 233 24.76 -21.18 -4.36
N VAL A 234 24.44 -22.07 -3.41
CA VAL A 234 23.34 -21.83 -2.45
C VAL A 234 23.64 -20.62 -1.58
N LEU A 235 24.84 -20.55 -1.01
CA LEU A 235 25.25 -19.47 -0.12
C LEU A 235 25.29 -18.12 -0.86
N ASP A 236 25.90 -18.09 -2.04
CA ASP A 236 26.01 -16.88 -2.86
C ASP A 236 24.62 -16.35 -3.28
N SER A 237 23.68 -17.25 -3.59
CA SER A 237 22.34 -16.88 -4.04
C SER A 237 21.49 -16.25 -2.95
N VAL A 238 21.66 -16.66 -1.68
CA VAL A 238 20.81 -16.20 -0.57
C VAL A 238 21.44 -15.09 0.27
N LYS A 239 22.77 -14.93 0.20
CA LYS A 239 23.54 -14.05 1.10
C LYS A 239 22.96 -12.65 1.26
N VAL A 240 22.84 -11.90 0.16
CA VAL A 240 22.44 -10.48 0.20
C VAL A 240 21.05 -10.34 0.82
N ASP A 241 20.11 -11.14 0.35
CA ASP A 241 18.72 -11.09 0.78
C ASP A 241 18.54 -11.53 2.25
N VAL A 242 19.34 -12.50 2.71
CA VAL A 242 19.38 -12.91 4.13
C VAL A 242 19.92 -11.79 5.00
N GLU A 243 21.03 -11.17 4.61
CA GLU A 243 21.62 -10.03 5.32
C GLU A 243 20.63 -8.86 5.41
N GLU A 244 19.95 -8.52 4.30
CA GLU A 244 18.90 -7.50 4.27
C GLU A 244 17.70 -7.85 5.15
N THR A 245 17.25 -9.11 5.12
CA THR A 245 16.14 -9.58 5.95
C THR A 245 16.48 -9.50 7.44
N ILE A 246 17.70 -9.90 7.82
CA ILE A 246 18.18 -9.80 9.20
C ILE A 246 18.25 -8.33 9.64
N ALA A 247 18.77 -7.44 8.80
CA ALA A 247 18.85 -6.01 9.09
C ALA A 247 17.46 -5.37 9.27
N LEU A 248 16.50 -5.76 8.43
CA LEU A 248 15.10 -5.33 8.59
C LEU A 248 14.54 -5.80 9.94
N LEU A 249 14.62 -7.10 10.25
CA LEU A 249 14.08 -7.64 11.49
C LEU A 249 14.73 -6.99 12.72
N ASP A 250 16.05 -6.82 12.71
CA ASP A 250 16.78 -6.11 13.77
C ASP A 250 16.27 -4.68 13.96
N SER A 251 16.05 -3.93 12.88
CA SER A 251 15.54 -2.55 12.95
C SER A 251 14.16 -2.44 13.61
N LEU A 252 13.29 -3.47 13.45
CA LEU A 252 11.95 -3.48 14.02
C LEU A 252 11.94 -3.71 15.53
N ILE A 253 13.00 -4.32 16.09
CA ILE A 253 13.10 -4.65 17.51
C ILE A 253 14.32 -4.02 18.19
N LYS A 254 15.03 -3.11 17.52
CA LYS A 254 16.27 -2.49 17.99
C LYS A 254 16.12 -1.85 19.36
N ASP A 255 15.09 -1.02 19.54
CA ASP A 255 14.85 -0.32 20.80
C ASP A 255 14.53 -1.29 21.96
N ARG A 256 13.88 -2.41 21.66
CA ARG A 256 13.56 -3.46 22.62
C ARG A 256 14.82 -4.22 23.05
N LYS A 257 15.68 -4.58 22.09
CA LYS A 257 16.99 -5.19 22.37
C LYS A 257 17.85 -4.29 23.23
N GLU A 258 17.88 -2.99 22.93
CA GLU A 258 18.65 -2.02 23.70
C GLU A 258 18.11 -1.89 25.14
N LYS A 259 16.79 -1.83 25.30
CA LYS A 259 16.16 -1.83 26.62
C LYS A 259 16.48 -3.10 27.42
N GLU A 260 16.43 -4.27 26.79
CA GLU A 260 16.80 -5.55 27.42
C GLU A 260 18.27 -5.55 27.84
N ARG A 261 19.17 -5.06 26.99
CA ARG A 261 20.61 -4.96 27.27
C ARG A 261 20.86 -4.12 28.53
N LEU A 262 20.25 -2.94 28.60
CA LEU A 262 20.38 -2.05 29.76
C LEU A 262 19.85 -2.69 31.06
N MET A 263 18.72 -3.40 31.00
CA MET A 263 18.18 -4.10 32.18
C MET A 263 19.06 -5.27 32.61
N LYS A 264 19.67 -6.00 31.67
CA LYS A 264 20.65 -7.06 31.98
C LYS A 264 21.90 -6.48 32.63
N GLU A 265 22.40 -5.35 32.15
CA GLU A 265 23.54 -4.66 32.78
C GLU A 265 23.24 -4.19 34.21
N GLN A 266 22.00 -3.73 34.47
CA GLN A 266 21.54 -3.42 35.82
C GLN A 266 21.49 -4.67 36.69
N LEU A 267 21.05 -5.81 36.15
CA LEU A 267 21.03 -7.08 36.86
C LEU A 267 22.44 -7.58 37.21
N ASP A 268 23.37 -7.47 36.27
CA ASP A 268 24.79 -7.82 36.49
C ASP A 268 25.43 -6.92 37.54
N THR A 269 25.14 -5.61 37.49
CA THR A 269 25.60 -4.64 38.50
C THR A 269 25.02 -4.99 39.88
N LEU A 270 23.73 -5.31 39.96
CA LEU A 270 23.06 -5.70 41.19
C LEU A 270 23.67 -6.99 41.77
N TYR A 271 23.98 -7.97 40.92
CA TYR A 271 24.67 -9.20 41.32
C TYR A 271 26.06 -8.92 41.88
N ALA A 272 26.84 -8.07 41.22
CA ALA A 272 28.17 -7.67 41.70
C ALA A 272 28.10 -7.00 43.08
N ARG A 273 27.15 -6.08 43.29
CA ARG A 273 26.94 -5.40 44.59
C ARG A 273 26.52 -6.37 45.70
N TYR A 274 25.64 -7.31 45.40
CA TYR A 274 25.30 -8.39 46.34
C TYR A 274 26.53 -9.22 46.70
N LYS A 275 27.38 -9.58 45.72
CA LYS A 275 28.59 -10.38 45.95
C LYS A 275 29.63 -9.71 46.85
N ILE A 276 29.74 -8.39 46.80
CA ILE A 276 30.64 -7.62 47.67
C ILE A 276 29.97 -7.19 49.00
N GLY A 277 28.73 -7.63 49.24
CA GLY A 277 28.00 -7.36 50.50
C GLY A 277 27.41 -5.96 50.61
N GLU A 278 27.36 -5.18 49.52
CA GLU A 278 26.72 -3.85 49.49
C GLU A 278 25.19 -3.94 49.53
N VAL A 279 24.61 -5.11 49.20
CA VAL A 279 23.16 -5.34 49.12
C VAL A 279 22.81 -6.60 49.88
N ALA A 280 21.76 -6.56 50.71
CA ALA A 280 21.25 -7.72 51.43
C ALA A 280 20.61 -8.74 50.48
N ILE A 281 20.60 -10.02 50.86
CA ILE A 281 20.04 -11.10 50.01
C ILE A 281 18.55 -10.86 49.69
N GLU A 282 17.78 -10.35 50.64
CA GLU A 282 16.35 -10.09 50.45
C GLU A 282 16.11 -8.95 49.44
N GLU A 283 16.93 -7.90 49.51
CA GLU A 283 16.86 -6.76 48.58
C GLU A 283 17.34 -7.16 47.18
N TYR A 284 18.39 -7.99 47.10
CA TYR A 284 18.88 -8.57 45.87
C TYR A 284 17.81 -9.42 45.17
N GLU A 285 17.23 -10.40 45.87
CA GLU A 285 16.22 -11.29 45.26
C GLU A 285 14.96 -10.52 44.85
N LYS A 286 14.52 -9.54 45.64
CA LYS A 286 13.39 -8.68 45.27
C LYS A 286 13.66 -7.90 43.99
N ARG A 287 14.77 -7.15 43.92
CA ARG A 287 15.10 -6.33 42.74
C ARG A 287 15.42 -7.18 41.51
N LYS A 288 16.07 -8.33 41.69
CA LYS A 288 16.29 -9.30 40.62
C LYS A 288 14.96 -9.76 40.00
N LYS A 289 13.97 -10.08 40.84
CA LYS A 289 12.65 -10.49 40.36
C LYS A 289 11.96 -9.35 39.60
N GLU A 290 11.98 -8.12 40.12
CA GLU A 290 11.41 -6.95 39.45
C GLU A 290 12.06 -6.69 38.08
N LEU A 291 13.39 -6.69 38.01
CA LEU A 291 14.14 -6.53 36.75
C LEU A 291 13.85 -7.66 35.76
N GLN A 292 13.75 -8.90 36.23
CA GLN A 292 13.43 -10.04 35.37
C GLN A 292 12.01 -9.94 34.80
N GLU A 293 11.02 -9.55 35.62
CA GLU A 293 9.65 -9.32 35.15
C GLU A 293 9.58 -8.17 34.13
N GLU A 294 10.41 -7.12 34.28
CA GLU A 294 10.51 -6.05 33.30
C GLU A 294 11.14 -6.52 31.98
N ILE A 295 12.19 -7.34 32.05
CA ILE A 295 12.81 -7.96 30.86
C ILE A 295 11.79 -8.83 30.11
N ASP A 296 11.01 -9.63 30.82
CA ASP A 296 10.02 -10.52 30.21
C ASP A 296 8.90 -9.72 29.51
N LYS A 297 8.52 -8.56 30.08
CA LYS A 297 7.55 -7.63 29.47
C LYS A 297 8.05 -6.95 28.19
N ILE A 298 9.36 -6.88 27.94
CA ILE A 298 9.90 -6.29 26.70
C ILE A 298 9.49 -7.13 25.47
N TRP A 299 9.38 -8.44 25.67
CA TRP A 299 9.16 -9.41 24.59
C TRP A 299 7.74 -9.99 24.57
N SER A 300 6.95 -9.72 25.60
CA SER A 300 5.50 -9.94 25.62
C SER A 300 4.80 -9.01 24.61
#